data_AF-A0A2G5WMX6-F1
#
_entry.id   AF-A0A2G5WMX6-F1
#
_cell.length_a   1.000
_cell.length_b   1.000
_cell.length_c   1.000
_cell.angle_alpha   90.00
_cell.angle_beta   90.00
_cell.angle_gamma   90.00
#
_symmetry.space_group_name_H-M   'P 1'
#
loop_
_entity.id
_entity.type
_entity.pdbx_description
1 polymer ?
#
loop_
_entity_poly.entity_id
_entity_poly.type
_entity_poly.pdbx_seq_one_letter_code
_entity_poly.pdbx_strand_id
1 'polypeptide(L)' 'MMKTYQWEIVFMQEIDSVYVTTFEDSALEAAQTYYNNYGDHLKVYGIRKDAEIIRFEEAI' A
#
# COMPACT_ATOMS: atom_id res chain seq x y z
N MET A 1 10.89 17.61 1.74
CA MET A 1 9.87 17.07 0.81
C MET A 1 9.85 15.56 0.95
N MET A 2 8.76 14.99 1.44
CA MET A 2 8.65 13.55 1.69
C MET A 2 7.69 12.94 0.67
N LYS A 3 8.14 11.91 -0.04
CA LYS A 3 7.31 11.12 -0.95
C LYS A 3 6.87 9.84 -0.25
N THR A 4 5.63 9.46 -0.48
CA THR A 4 5.05 8.18 -0.06
C THR A 4 4.26 7.59 -1.22
N TYR A 5 4.06 6.29 -1.24
CA TYR A 5 3.39 5.59 -2.33
C TYR A 5 2.21 4.80 -1.78
N GLN A 6 1.05 4.93 -2.42
CA GLN A 6 -0.16 4.21 -2.07
C GLN A 6 -0.34 3.02 -2.99
N TRP A 7 -0.65 1.87 -2.39
CA TRP A 7 -0.79 0.59 -3.07
C TRP A 7 -2.15 -0.03 -2.74
N GLU A 8 -2.83 -0.51 -3.77
CA GLU A 8 -4.05 -1.31 -3.67
C GLU A 8 -3.68 -2.80 -3.54
N ILE A 9 -4.18 -3.45 -2.51
CA ILE A 9 -4.10 -4.89 -2.30
C ILE A 9 -5.43 -5.50 -2.74
N VAL A 10 -5.40 -6.23 -3.85
CA VAL A 10 -6.57 -6.88 -4.45
C VAL A 10 -6.61 -8.33 -4.01
N PHE A 11 -7.74 -8.77 -3.46
CA PHE A 11 -7.92 -10.13 -2.97
C PHE A 11 -8.47 -11.08 -4.03
N MET A 12 -8.24 -12.38 -3.85
CA MET A 12 -8.84 -13.42 -4.70
C MET A 12 -10.33 -13.62 -4.41
N GLN A 13 -10.76 -13.38 -3.18
CA GLN A 13 -12.16 -13.43 -2.79
C GLN A 13 -12.88 -12.14 -3.22
N GLU A 14 -14.20 -12.20 -3.42
CA GLU A 14 -15.06 -11.03 -3.69
C GLU A 14 -15.24 -10.18 -2.43
N ILE A 15 -14.15 -9.61 -1.94
CA ILE A 15 -14.09 -8.67 -0.83
C ILE A 15 -13.43 -7.38 -1.30
N ASP A 16 -13.70 -6.29 -0.59
CA ASP A 16 -13.12 -4.99 -0.91
C ASP A 16 -11.59 -5.02 -0.78
N SER A 17 -10.92 -4.36 -1.73
CA SER A 17 -9.48 -4.12 -1.67
C SER A 17 -9.12 -3.27 -0.46
N VAL A 18 -7.90 -3.45 0.04
CA VAL A 18 -7.34 -2.56 1.07
C VAL A 18 -6.19 -1.74 0.50
N TYR A 19 -5.95 -0.58 1.09
CA TYR A 19 -4.85 0.30 0.69
C TYR A 19 -3.77 0.35 1.77
N VAL A 20 -2.51 0.28 1.36
CA VAL A 20 -1.35 0.49 2.22
C VAL A 20 -0.49 1.63 1.68
N THR A 21 0.22 2.32 2.57
CA THR A 21 1.15 3.40 2.21
C THR A 21 2.56 3.00 2.59
N THR A 22 3.50 3.19 1.66
CA THR A 22 4.93 2.90 1.84
C THR A 22 5.79 4.13 1.61
N PHE A 23 7.05 4.09 2.05
CA PHE A 23 8.02 5.15 1.75
C PHE A 23 8.83 4.85 0.49
N GLU A 24 9.00 3.58 0.11
CA GLU A 24 9.63 3.20 -1.15
C GLU A 24 8.59 2.83 -2.21
N ASP A 25 8.96 3.05 -3.48
CA ASP A 25 8.15 2.67 -4.64
C ASP A 25 8.35 1.17 -4.93
N SER A 26 7.89 0.33 -4.01
CA SER A 26 8.16 -1.10 -4.00
C SER A 26 6.91 -1.91 -3.67
N ALA A 27 6.45 -2.71 -4.65
CA ALA A 27 5.37 -3.67 -4.43
C ALA A 27 5.72 -4.72 -3.35
N LEU A 28 7.02 -5.03 -3.18
CA LEU A 28 7.48 -5.93 -2.13
C LEU A 28 7.32 -5.30 -0.74
N GLU A 29 7.68 -4.02 -0.59
CA GLU A 29 7.46 -3.29 0.67
C GLU A 29 5.96 -3.16 0.96
N ALA A 30 5.13 -2.92 -0.06
CA ALA A 30 3.68 -2.87 0.08
C ALA A 30 3.11 -4.23 0.56
N ALA A 31 3.58 -5.33 -0.02
CA ALA A 31 3.23 -6.68 0.43
C ALA A 31 3.62 -6.90 1.89
N GLN A 32 4.87 -6.58 2.25
CA GLN A 32 5.37 -6.74 3.62
C GLN A 32 4.57 -5.90 4.62
N THR A 33 4.26 -4.66 4.27
CA THR A 33 3.43 -3.75 5.07
C THR A 33 2.04 -4.32 5.28
N TYR A 34 1.41 -4.84 4.22
CA TYR A 34 0.13 -5.53 4.32
C TYR A 34 0.22 -6.74 5.27
N TYR A 35 1.21 -7.62 5.09
CA TYR A 35 1.37 -8.81 5.94
C TYR A 35 1.62 -8.45 7.41
N ASN A 36 2.39 -7.39 7.69
CA ASN A 36 2.65 -6.96 9.06
C ASN A 36 1.39 -6.38 9.73
N ASN A 37 0.53 -5.69 8.98
CA ASN A 37 -0.66 -5.02 9.51
C ASN A 37 -1.87 -5.97 9.61
N TYR A 38 -2.01 -6.90 8.68
CA TYR A 38 -3.21 -7.74 8.53
C TYR A 38 -2.94 -9.24 8.65
N GLY A 39 -1.70 -9.71 8.53
CA GLY A 39 -1.37 -11.13 8.49
C GLY A 39 -1.63 -11.78 7.12
N ASP A 40 -1.59 -13.11 7.06
CA ASP A 40 -1.60 -13.91 5.82
C ASP A 40 -2.92 -14.69 5.58
N HIS A 41 -3.97 -14.33 6.33
CA HIS A 41 -5.24 -15.05 6.33
C HIS A 41 -6.10 -14.83 5.07
N LEU A 42 -5.83 -13.78 4.28
CA LEU A 42 -6.49 -13.51 3.00
C LEU A 42 -5.53 -13.74 1.83
N LYS A 43 -6.07 -14.31 0.75
CA LYS A 43 -5.29 -14.61 -0.45
C LYS A 43 -5.25 -13.38 -1.34
N VAL A 44 -4.04 -12.88 -1.59
CA VAL A 44 -3.81 -11.72 -2.46
C VAL A 44 -3.77 -12.18 -3.92
N TYR A 45 -4.62 -11.57 -4.74
CA TYR A 45 -4.63 -11.73 -6.20
C TYR A 45 -3.58 -10.81 -6.85
N GLY A 46 -3.46 -9.58 -6.37
CA GLY A 46 -2.54 -8.61 -6.95
C GLY A 46 -2.24 -7.43 -6.02
N ILE A 47 -1.13 -6.76 -6.32
CA ILE A 47 -0.68 -5.53 -5.66
C ILE A 47 -0.44 -4.52 -6.77
N ARG A 48 -1.13 -3.37 -6.70
CA ARG A 48 -1.11 -2.37 -7.77
C ARG A 48 -0.74 -1.02 -7.18
N LYS A 49 0.11 -0.26 -7.89
CA LYS A 49 0.40 1.12 -7.51
C LYS A 49 -0.82 1.96 -7.86
N ASP A 50 -1.35 2.66 -6.87
CA ASP A 50 -2.51 3.53 -7.02
C ASP A 50 -2.09 5.00 -7.16
N ALA A 51 -1.23 5.48 -6.25
CA ALA A 51 -0.80 6.87 -6.25
C ALA A 51 0.62 7.10 -5.74
N GLU A 52 1.27 8.16 -6.24
CA GLU A 52 2.42 8.80 -5.60
C GLU A 52 1.91 10.02 -4.81
N ILE A 53 2.19 10.06 -3.52
CA ILE A 53 1.75 11.11 -2.60
C ILE A 53 2.94 11.98 -2.23
N ILE A 54 2.85 13.26 -2.56
CA ILE A 54 3.85 14.28 -2.21
C ILE A 54 3.30 15.07 -1.03
N ARG A 55 3.99 15.02 0.12
CA ARG A 55 3.65 15.82 1.29
C ARG A 55 4.57 17.03 1.40
N PHE A 56 3.96 18.21 1.48
CA PHE A 56 4.63 19.46 1.78
C PHE A 56 4.54 19.69 3.29
N GLU A 57 5.65 20.08 3.92
CA GLU A 57 5.58 20.65 5.26
C GLU A 57 4.82 21.98 5.13
N GLU A 58 3.75 22.12 5.90
CA GLU A 58 3.02 23.38 5.99
C GLU A 58 4.02 24.45 6.45
N ALA A 59 4.08 25.58 5.74
CA ALA A 59 4.97 26.68 6.14
C ALA A 59 4.49 27.21 7.50
N ILE A 60 5.31 27.02 8.54
CA ILE A 60 5.08 27.57 9.89
C ILE A 60 5.36 29.07 9.87
#